data_AF-A0A9P5VQV0-F1
#
_entry.id   AF-A0A9P5VQV0-F1
#
_cell.length_a   1.000
_cell.length_b   1.000
_cell.length_c   1.000
_cell.angle_alpha   90.00
_cell.angle_beta   90.00
_cell.angle_gamma   90.00
#
_symmetry.space_group_name_H-M   'P 1'
#
loop_
_entity.id
_entity.type
_entity.pdbx_description
1 polymer ?
#
loop_
_entity_poly.entity_id
_entity_poly.type
_entity_poly.pdbx_seq_one_letter_code
_entity_poly.pdbx_strand_id
1 'polypeptide(L)'
;MLYPWPRGYSSSKGWHKEIHAWIGFSPQRVLPCNGYGPGLVTRLRAGQQVDVRFWGPKLGKNYMNRLPPMPNPKGSQLNQARHGGGRCQFSLSNDGGKTFHLIGEYTHSCPDFYYAWPVKIPDNVPDCNEEGKCLFVWSWTAVNMDQFYQNCADVVITGKKDGKYPKKGIQIVDVKGYPQKVFATGDGFENKKGKGPNPDEVKENLQGEWN
;
A
#
# COMPACT_ATOMS: atom_id res chain seq x y z
N MET A 1 -2.69 -5.17 0.35
CA MET A 1 -3.50 -4.04 0.84
C MET A 1 -4.94 -4.49 1.09
N LEU A 2 -5.64 -3.90 2.06
CA LEU A 2 -7.07 -4.17 2.35
C LEU A 2 -7.95 -2.96 2.01
N TYR A 3 -7.51 -1.77 2.40
CA TYR A 3 -8.18 -0.51 2.08
C TYR A 3 -7.12 0.54 1.71
N PRO A 4 -7.31 1.37 0.66
CA PRO A 4 -8.39 1.31 -0.33
C PRO A 4 -8.53 -0.05 -1.03
N TRP A 5 -9.71 -0.37 -1.57
CA TRP A 5 -10.00 -1.70 -2.13
C TRP A 5 -9.08 -2.00 -3.32
N PRO A 6 -8.15 -2.97 -3.21
CA PRO A 6 -7.20 -3.19 -4.28
C PRO A 6 -7.80 -4.00 -5.43
N ARG A 7 -7.24 -3.80 -6.61
CA ARG A 7 -7.36 -4.71 -7.75
C ARG A 7 -7.00 -6.13 -7.35
N GLY A 8 -7.72 -7.10 -7.89
CA GLY A 8 -7.63 -8.51 -7.48
C GLY A 8 -8.57 -8.90 -6.34
N TYR A 9 -9.28 -7.94 -5.75
CA TYR A 9 -10.47 -8.17 -4.93
C TYR A 9 -11.75 -8.02 -5.76
N SER A 10 -12.73 -8.88 -5.47
CA SER A 10 -14.08 -8.83 -6.03
C SER A 10 -15.10 -9.02 -4.90
N SER A 11 -16.23 -8.30 -4.96
CA SER A 11 -17.32 -8.47 -3.98
C SER A 11 -17.96 -9.86 -4.03
N SER A 12 -18.01 -10.50 -5.20
CA SER A 12 -18.61 -11.83 -5.37
C SER A 12 -17.62 -12.97 -5.12
N LYS A 13 -16.35 -12.81 -5.51
CA LYS A 13 -15.32 -13.86 -5.42
C LYS A 13 -14.35 -13.69 -4.25
N GLY A 14 -14.37 -12.54 -3.58
CA GLY A 14 -13.39 -12.19 -2.55
C GLY A 14 -12.00 -11.91 -3.14
N TRP A 15 -10.98 -12.28 -2.37
CA TRP A 15 -9.57 -12.02 -2.71
C TRP A 15 -9.02 -13.11 -3.63
N HIS A 16 -8.33 -12.73 -4.70
CA HIS A 16 -7.48 -13.67 -5.42
C HIS A 16 -6.36 -14.20 -4.51
N LYS A 17 -6.06 -15.50 -4.60
CA LYS A 17 -5.08 -16.17 -3.72
C LYS A 17 -3.66 -15.55 -3.76
N GLU A 18 -3.28 -14.99 -4.90
CA GLU A 18 -1.96 -14.35 -5.15
C GLU A 18 -1.99 -12.82 -5.02
N ILE A 19 -3.07 -12.22 -4.51
CA ILE A 19 -3.20 -10.75 -4.50
C ILE A 19 -2.06 -10.07 -3.73
N HIS A 20 -1.56 -10.74 -2.70
CA HIS A 20 -0.45 -10.30 -1.87
C HIS A 20 0.86 -11.01 -2.22
N ALA A 21 0.98 -11.64 -3.38
CA ALA A 21 2.27 -12.16 -3.84
C ALA A 21 3.18 -11.00 -4.28
N TRP A 22 4.50 -11.20 -4.15
CA TRP A 22 5.49 -10.26 -4.65
C TRP A 22 5.51 -10.27 -6.19
N ILE A 23 6.03 -9.19 -6.77
CA ILE A 23 6.21 -9.09 -8.22
C ILE A 23 7.24 -10.13 -8.67
N GLY A 24 6.89 -10.91 -9.69
CA GLY A 24 7.70 -12.03 -10.19
C GLY A 24 7.41 -13.37 -9.52
N PHE A 25 6.49 -13.45 -8.56
CA PHE A 25 6.07 -14.73 -7.94
C PHE A 25 5.55 -15.75 -8.95
N SER A 26 4.77 -15.29 -9.93
CA SER A 26 4.26 -16.08 -11.04
C SER A 26 4.30 -15.24 -12.32
N PRO A 27 4.19 -15.85 -13.53
CA PRO A 27 4.21 -15.09 -14.78
C PRO A 27 3.15 -13.98 -14.88
N GLN A 28 2.08 -14.06 -14.08
CA GLN A 28 1.01 -13.08 -14.04
C GLN A 28 1.22 -11.97 -12.99
N ARG A 29 2.15 -12.14 -12.05
CA ARG A 29 2.47 -11.13 -11.02
C ARG A 29 3.53 -10.18 -11.55
N VAL A 30 3.09 -9.14 -12.26
CA VAL A 30 3.96 -8.18 -12.94
C VAL A 30 3.61 -6.74 -12.53
N LEU A 31 4.49 -5.79 -12.82
CA LEU A 31 4.15 -4.37 -12.71
C LEU A 31 3.27 -3.93 -13.90
N PRO A 32 2.38 -2.93 -13.70
CA PRO A 32 1.96 -2.38 -12.41
C PRO A 32 0.88 -3.24 -11.74
N CYS A 33 0.53 -2.91 -10.50
CA CYS A 33 -0.66 -3.42 -9.80
C CYS A 33 -0.71 -4.93 -9.60
N ASN A 34 0.47 -5.56 -9.47
CA ASN A 34 0.62 -7.01 -9.42
C ASN A 34 0.03 -7.73 -10.65
N GLY A 35 -0.20 -7.05 -11.77
CA GLY A 35 -0.81 -7.61 -12.99
C GLY A 35 -2.34 -7.76 -12.92
N TYR A 36 -3.00 -7.19 -11.92
CA TYR A 36 -4.46 -7.18 -11.86
C TYR A 36 -5.06 -6.03 -12.69
N GLY A 37 -6.15 -6.33 -13.40
CA GLY A 37 -6.97 -5.34 -14.07
C GLY A 37 -7.84 -4.52 -13.10
N PRO A 38 -8.57 -3.50 -13.61
CA PRO A 38 -9.41 -2.62 -12.82
C PRO A 38 -10.38 -3.36 -11.90
N GLY A 39 -10.61 -2.79 -10.71
CA GLY A 39 -11.46 -3.34 -9.66
C GLY A 39 -12.48 -2.35 -9.15
N LEU A 40 -12.86 -2.50 -7.88
CA LEU A 40 -13.78 -1.57 -7.22
C LEU A 40 -13.15 -0.17 -7.10
N VAL A 41 -13.95 0.86 -7.38
CA VAL A 41 -13.52 2.25 -7.32
C VAL A 41 -13.73 2.84 -5.93
N THR A 42 -12.67 3.40 -5.34
CA THR A 42 -12.75 4.17 -4.09
C THR A 42 -12.80 5.67 -4.40
N ARG A 43 -13.78 6.39 -3.86
CA ARG A 43 -13.88 7.84 -4.02
C ARG A 43 -13.08 8.55 -2.93
N LEU A 44 -12.19 9.43 -3.35
CA LEU A 44 -11.30 10.23 -2.51
C LEU A 44 -11.39 11.71 -2.91
N ARG A 45 -10.84 12.59 -2.08
CA ARG A 45 -10.71 14.03 -2.39
C ARG A 45 -9.35 14.56 -1.97
N ALA A 46 -8.90 15.66 -2.58
CA ALA A 46 -7.73 16.40 -2.14
C ALA A 46 -7.82 16.73 -0.64
N GLY A 47 -6.71 16.57 0.08
CA GLY A 47 -6.61 16.78 1.52
C GLY A 47 -7.21 15.69 2.40
N GLN A 48 -7.84 14.66 1.82
CA GLN A 48 -8.38 13.55 2.58
C GLN A 48 -7.27 12.69 3.18
N GLN A 49 -7.37 12.40 4.48
CA GLN A 49 -6.63 11.30 5.10
C GLN A 49 -7.23 9.96 4.69
N VAL A 50 -6.36 9.04 4.26
CA VAL A 50 -6.67 7.65 3.94
C VAL A 50 -5.98 6.77 4.97
N ASP A 51 -6.77 6.10 5.80
CA ASP A 51 -6.29 5.11 6.75
C ASP A 51 -6.04 3.78 6.03
N VAL A 52 -4.83 3.62 5.45
CA VAL A 52 -4.48 2.41 4.71
C VAL A 52 -4.46 1.23 5.67
N ARG A 53 -5.12 0.13 5.29
CA ARG A 53 -5.19 -1.09 6.09
C ARG A 53 -4.67 -2.26 5.28
N PHE A 54 -4.17 -3.27 5.99
CA PHE A 54 -3.64 -4.48 5.39
C PHE A 54 -4.47 -5.71 5.76
N TRP A 55 -4.36 -6.75 4.94
CA TRP A 55 -4.97 -8.04 5.18
C TRP A 55 -3.86 -9.08 5.37
N GLY A 56 -4.14 -10.12 6.16
CA GLY A 56 -3.27 -11.28 6.28
C GLY A 56 -4.05 -12.60 6.25
N PRO A 57 -3.41 -13.74 5.98
CA PRO A 57 -4.08 -15.04 5.78
C PRO A 57 -4.96 -15.51 6.94
N LYS A 58 -4.62 -15.10 8.16
CA LYS A 58 -5.38 -15.43 9.39
C LYS A 58 -6.45 -14.38 9.74
N LEU A 59 -6.56 -13.32 8.96
CA LEU A 59 -7.54 -12.25 9.17
C LEU A 59 -8.89 -12.65 8.53
N GLY A 60 -9.87 -12.96 9.39
CA GLY A 60 -11.21 -13.34 8.96
C GLY A 60 -12.00 -12.20 8.29
N LYS A 61 -13.07 -12.56 7.58
CA LYS A 61 -13.95 -11.61 6.86
C LYS A 61 -14.61 -10.55 7.77
N ASN A 62 -14.65 -10.76 9.08
CA ASN A 62 -15.22 -9.81 10.05
C ASN A 62 -14.34 -8.56 10.30
N TYR A 63 -13.16 -8.48 9.68
CA TYR A 63 -12.20 -7.38 9.82
C TYR A 63 -11.97 -6.61 8.51
N MET A 64 -12.87 -6.77 7.54
CA MET A 64 -12.77 -6.06 6.26
C MET A 64 -12.97 -4.54 6.43
N ASN A 65 -13.79 -4.12 7.40
CA ASN A 65 -14.12 -2.73 7.68
C ASN A 65 -13.63 -2.21 9.05
N ARG A 66 -12.87 -3.01 9.80
CA ARG A 66 -12.31 -2.62 11.11
C ARG A 66 -10.98 -3.34 11.37
N LEU A 67 -10.13 -2.77 12.21
CA LEU A 67 -8.89 -3.43 12.63
C LEU A 67 -9.21 -4.64 13.54
N PRO A 68 -8.40 -5.71 13.49
CA PRO A 68 -8.47 -6.75 14.51
C PRO A 68 -8.08 -6.20 15.90
N PRO A 69 -8.58 -6.78 16.99
CA PRO A 69 -8.15 -6.40 18.32
C PRO A 69 -6.65 -6.66 18.49
N MET A 70 -5.99 -5.80 19.27
CA MET A 70 -4.58 -6.00 19.62
C MET A 70 -4.41 -7.34 20.35
N PRO A 71 -3.38 -8.13 20.01
CA PRO A 71 -3.17 -9.41 20.66
C PRO A 71 -2.85 -9.16 22.15
N ASN A 72 -3.45 -9.96 23.02
CA ASN A 72 -3.09 -10.01 24.44
C ASN A 72 -1.59 -10.37 24.55
N PRO A 73 -0.80 -9.75 25.44
CA PRO A 73 0.58 -10.14 25.70
C PRO A 73 0.79 -11.65 25.96
N LYS A 74 -0.22 -12.35 26.49
CA LYS A 74 -0.24 -13.80 26.74
C LYS A 74 -0.95 -14.61 25.64
N GLY A 75 -1.53 -13.95 24.64
CA GLY A 75 -2.30 -14.58 23.55
C GLY A 75 -1.45 -14.88 22.32
N SER A 76 -1.92 -15.80 21.48
CA SER A 76 -1.29 -16.08 20.20
C SER A 76 -1.48 -14.93 19.22
N GLN A 77 -0.39 -14.34 18.75
CA GLN A 77 -0.41 -13.37 17.65
C GLN A 77 -0.80 -14.09 16.34
N LEU A 78 -1.63 -13.45 15.52
CA LEU A 78 -2.00 -13.97 14.21
C LEU A 78 -0.83 -13.82 13.24
N ASN A 79 -0.59 -14.84 12.41
CA ASN A 79 0.45 -14.74 11.39
C ASN A 79 0.02 -13.73 10.30
N GLN A 80 0.81 -12.68 10.13
CA GLN A 80 0.58 -11.61 9.16
C GLN A 80 1.37 -11.76 7.86
N ALA A 81 2.37 -12.64 7.83
CA ALA A 81 3.37 -12.70 6.74
C ALA A 81 4.00 -11.33 6.44
N ARG A 82 4.23 -10.52 7.49
CA ARG A 82 4.78 -9.16 7.37
C ARG A 82 6.29 -9.10 7.24
N HIS A 83 7.00 -10.23 7.32
CA HIS A 83 8.46 -10.33 7.20
C HIS A 83 9.25 -9.28 8.01
N GLY A 84 8.86 -9.00 9.26
CA GLY A 84 9.51 -7.97 10.08
C GLY A 84 9.29 -6.52 9.59
N GLY A 85 8.23 -6.29 8.81
CA GLY A 85 7.91 -5.00 8.22
C GLY A 85 8.74 -4.70 6.98
N GLY A 86 9.27 -3.49 6.92
CA GLY A 86 10.04 -2.96 5.80
C GLY A 86 9.59 -1.54 5.45
N ARG A 87 9.86 -1.18 4.20
CA ARG A 87 9.53 0.13 3.65
C ARG A 87 8.24 0.02 2.85
N CYS A 88 7.19 0.68 3.31
CA CYS A 88 6.00 0.93 2.50
C CYS A 88 6.08 2.31 1.88
N GLN A 89 5.70 2.39 0.61
CA GLN A 89 5.46 3.66 -0.07
C GLN A 89 4.02 3.68 -0.59
N PHE A 90 3.42 4.86 -0.55
CA PHE A 90 2.08 5.12 -1.06
C PHE A 90 2.19 6.20 -2.12
N SER A 91 1.58 5.96 -3.27
CA SER A 91 1.66 6.86 -4.40
C SER A 91 0.34 6.96 -5.14
N LEU A 92 0.22 8.01 -5.94
CA LEU A 92 -0.84 8.16 -6.92
C LEU A 92 -0.30 7.90 -8.32
N SER A 93 -1.16 7.43 -9.21
CA SER A 93 -0.91 7.42 -10.65
C SER A 93 -2.15 7.90 -11.37
N ASN A 94 -1.96 8.69 -12.43
CA ASN A 94 -3.02 9.18 -13.31
C ASN A 94 -2.87 8.69 -14.75
N ASP A 95 -1.95 7.75 -14.99
CA ASP A 95 -1.62 7.22 -16.31
C ASP A 95 -1.68 5.69 -16.39
N GLY A 96 -2.37 5.07 -15.42
CA GLY A 96 -2.54 3.60 -15.35
C GLY A 96 -1.32 2.87 -14.81
N GLY A 97 -0.47 3.55 -14.02
CA GLY A 97 0.69 2.96 -13.37
C GLY A 97 1.95 2.98 -14.24
N LYS A 98 2.04 3.89 -15.22
CA LYS A 98 3.29 4.14 -15.97
C LYS A 98 4.22 5.05 -15.17
N THR A 99 3.64 6.03 -14.46
CA THR A 99 4.35 6.87 -13.50
C THR A 99 3.66 6.81 -12.14
N PHE A 100 4.43 7.11 -11.09
CA PHE A 100 4.00 7.08 -9.71
C PHE A 100 4.42 8.36 -9.01
N HIS A 101 3.53 8.94 -8.21
CA HIS A 101 3.71 10.18 -7.47
C HIS A 101 3.65 9.86 -5.98
N LEU A 102 4.80 9.83 -5.31
CA LEU A 102 4.89 9.50 -3.87
C LEU A 102 4.07 10.50 -3.05
N ILE A 103 3.22 10.00 -2.17
CA ILE A 103 2.37 10.78 -1.25
C ILE A 103 2.49 10.31 0.20
N GLY A 104 3.29 9.27 0.46
CA GLY A 104 3.54 8.79 1.80
C GLY A 104 4.59 7.69 1.86
N GLU A 105 5.30 7.59 2.98
CA GLU A 105 6.28 6.56 3.25
C GLU A 105 6.30 6.17 4.74
N TYR A 106 6.46 4.87 5.01
CA TYR A 106 6.82 4.34 6.31
C TYR A 106 7.99 3.39 6.12
N THR A 107 9.09 3.60 6.86
CA THR A 107 10.38 3.01 6.50
C THR A 107 10.76 1.76 7.32
N HIS A 108 9.99 1.44 8.37
CA HIS A 108 10.34 0.37 9.32
C HIS A 108 9.26 -0.68 9.52
N SER A 109 8.15 -0.33 10.17
CA SER A 109 7.19 -1.31 10.69
C SER A 109 6.06 -1.64 9.71
N CYS A 110 6.06 -1.11 8.50
CA CYS A 110 4.99 -1.35 7.53
C CYS A 110 5.32 -2.54 6.62
N PRO A 111 4.36 -3.43 6.27
CA PRO A 111 2.91 -3.41 6.57
C PRO A 111 2.49 -4.26 7.77
N ASP A 112 1.67 -3.72 8.68
CA ASP A 112 1.08 -4.47 9.81
C ASP A 112 -0.44 -4.32 9.82
N PHE A 113 -1.21 -5.42 9.86
CA PHE A 113 -2.67 -5.36 9.79
C PHE A 113 -3.34 -5.00 11.12
N TYR A 114 -2.62 -5.00 12.24
CA TYR A 114 -3.18 -4.55 13.52
C TYR A 114 -3.31 -3.02 13.58
N TYR A 115 -2.70 -2.32 12.63
CA TYR A 115 -2.65 -0.87 12.59
C TYR A 115 -3.24 -0.32 11.28
N ALA A 116 -3.77 0.89 11.36
CA ALA A 116 -4.00 1.72 10.20
C ALA A 116 -2.74 2.57 9.93
N TRP A 117 -2.51 2.86 8.65
CA TRP A 117 -1.35 3.58 8.15
C TRP A 117 -1.85 4.83 7.44
N PRO A 118 -2.01 5.95 8.18
CA PRO A 118 -2.62 7.15 7.63
C PRO A 118 -1.71 7.81 6.59
N VAL A 119 -2.30 8.21 5.47
CA VAL A 119 -1.63 8.96 4.39
C VAL A 119 -2.59 10.02 3.88
N LYS A 120 -2.11 11.25 3.69
CA LYS A 120 -2.96 12.33 3.16
C LYS A 120 -2.85 12.40 1.63
N ILE A 121 -4.00 12.46 0.96
CA ILE A 121 -4.05 12.86 -0.45
C ILE A 121 -3.62 14.34 -0.53
N PRO A 122 -2.60 14.71 -1.33
CA PRO A 122 -2.12 16.09 -1.37
C PRO A 122 -3.24 17.10 -1.61
N ASP A 123 -3.18 18.24 -0.92
CA ASP A 123 -4.23 19.28 -0.99
C ASP A 123 -4.39 19.89 -2.39
N ASN A 124 -3.33 19.83 -3.20
CA ASN A 124 -3.25 20.41 -4.53
C ASN A 124 -3.19 19.36 -5.66
N VAL A 125 -3.60 18.12 -5.41
CA VAL A 125 -3.68 17.10 -6.48
C VAL A 125 -4.78 17.48 -7.49
N PRO A 126 -4.61 17.25 -8.80
CA PRO A 126 -5.66 17.52 -9.77
C PRO A 126 -6.81 16.50 -9.67
N ASP A 127 -7.93 16.81 -10.33
CA ASP A 127 -9.01 15.85 -10.54
C ASP A 127 -8.48 14.62 -11.30
N CYS A 128 -8.92 13.44 -10.87
CA CYS A 128 -8.63 12.19 -11.57
C CYS A 128 -9.87 11.30 -11.52
N ASN A 129 -10.50 11.09 -12.67
CA ASN A 129 -11.72 10.29 -12.79
C ASN A 129 -11.68 9.28 -13.95
N GLU A 130 -10.55 9.16 -14.63
CA GLU A 130 -10.43 8.23 -15.76
C GLU A 130 -10.31 6.78 -15.26
N GLU A 131 -11.27 5.96 -15.68
CA GLU A 131 -11.37 4.56 -15.29
C GLU A 131 -10.10 3.80 -15.66
N GLY A 132 -9.58 3.01 -14.71
CA GLY A 132 -8.38 2.21 -14.90
C GLY A 132 -7.07 2.99 -14.92
N LYS A 133 -7.09 4.33 -14.97
CA LYS A 133 -5.88 5.18 -14.96
C LYS A 133 -5.58 5.83 -13.62
N CYS A 134 -6.61 6.18 -12.86
CA CYS A 134 -6.49 6.83 -11.56
C CYS A 134 -6.30 5.78 -10.46
N LEU A 135 -5.09 5.72 -9.88
CA LEU A 135 -4.69 4.68 -8.95
C LEU A 135 -4.19 5.26 -7.64
N PHE A 136 -4.58 4.64 -6.54
CA PHE A 136 -3.85 4.68 -5.27
C PHE A 136 -2.99 3.42 -5.19
N VAL A 137 -1.68 3.58 -5.04
CA VAL A 137 -0.71 2.50 -5.15
C VAL A 137 0.00 2.34 -3.82
N TRP A 138 0.04 1.11 -3.32
CA TRP A 138 0.90 0.70 -2.22
C TRP A 138 2.02 -0.16 -2.77
N SER A 139 3.27 0.16 -2.43
CA SER A 139 4.42 -0.72 -2.62
C SER A 139 5.10 -1.05 -1.31
N TRP A 140 5.75 -2.21 -1.25
CA TRP A 140 6.49 -2.67 -0.08
C TRP A 140 7.77 -3.39 -0.47
N THR A 141 8.89 -2.93 0.09
CA THR A 141 10.18 -3.62 0.06
C THR A 141 10.37 -4.39 1.36
N ALA A 142 10.52 -5.71 1.23
CA ALA A 142 10.65 -6.61 2.38
C ALA A 142 12.01 -6.49 3.08
N VAL A 143 12.07 -7.04 4.30
CA VAL A 143 13.30 -7.15 5.10
C VAL A 143 13.99 -8.46 4.76
N ASN A 144 15.30 -8.41 4.51
CA ASN A 144 16.18 -9.59 4.33
C ASN A 144 15.74 -10.59 3.26
N MET A 145 14.90 -10.18 2.30
CA MET A 145 14.48 -11.00 1.16
C MET A 145 14.34 -10.11 -0.07
N ASP A 146 14.74 -10.62 -1.23
CA ASP A 146 14.65 -9.94 -2.53
C ASP A 146 13.18 -9.95 -3.02
N GLN A 147 12.30 -9.25 -2.31
CA GLN A 147 10.88 -9.24 -2.58
C GLN A 147 10.30 -7.83 -2.54
N PHE A 148 9.71 -7.46 -3.67
CA PHE A 148 8.96 -6.22 -3.83
C PHE A 148 7.50 -6.53 -4.11
N TYR A 149 6.62 -5.89 -3.36
CA TYR A 149 5.18 -6.03 -3.47
C TYR A 149 4.59 -4.74 -4.01
N GLN A 150 3.55 -4.85 -4.84
CA GLN A 150 2.76 -3.69 -5.26
C GLN A 150 1.29 -4.07 -5.37
N ASN A 151 0.39 -3.30 -4.77
CA ASN A 151 -1.04 -3.36 -5.08
C ASN A 151 -1.54 -1.97 -5.47
N CYS A 152 -2.53 -1.93 -6.37
CA CYS A 152 -3.23 -0.71 -6.72
C CYS A 152 -4.69 -0.82 -6.33
N ALA A 153 -5.31 0.30 -6.00
CA ALA A 153 -6.75 0.48 -5.94
C ALA A 153 -7.16 1.49 -7.01
N ASP A 154 -8.24 1.20 -7.74
CA ASP A 154 -8.84 2.20 -8.62
C ASP A 154 -9.50 3.27 -7.77
N VAL A 155 -9.23 4.53 -8.07
CA VAL A 155 -9.75 5.67 -7.33
C VAL A 155 -10.34 6.72 -8.25
N VAL A 156 -11.29 7.48 -7.72
CA VAL A 156 -11.67 8.79 -8.26
C VAL A 156 -11.27 9.82 -7.24
N ILE A 157 -10.53 10.84 -7.66
CA ILE A 157 -10.06 11.93 -6.80
C ILE A 157 -10.76 13.21 -7.26
N THR A 158 -11.56 13.79 -6.37
CA THR A 158 -12.00 15.19 -6.52
C THR A 158 -10.86 16.10 -6.04
N GLY A 159 -10.19 16.74 -6.98
CA GLY A 159 -8.98 17.52 -6.79
C GLY A 159 -9.19 19.02 -6.90
N LYS A 160 -8.13 19.72 -7.29
CA LYS A 160 -8.12 21.15 -7.56
C LYS A 160 -7.92 21.38 -9.06
N LYS A 161 -8.60 22.39 -9.59
CA LYS A 161 -8.32 22.91 -10.93
C LYS A 161 -6.85 23.37 -10.95
N ASP A 162 -6.12 23.00 -12.01
CA ASP A 162 -4.69 23.30 -12.19
C ASP A 162 -3.77 22.71 -11.09
N GLY A 163 -4.27 21.70 -10.37
CA GLY A 163 -3.50 20.93 -9.39
C GLY A 163 -2.30 20.20 -10.01
N LYS A 164 -1.32 19.85 -9.18
CA LYS A 164 -0.09 19.16 -9.61
C LYS A 164 0.14 17.94 -8.73
N TYR A 165 0.60 16.87 -9.37
CA TYR A 165 1.10 15.71 -8.65
C TYR A 165 2.52 15.98 -8.10
N PRO A 166 2.88 15.36 -6.95
CA PRO A 166 4.26 15.17 -6.52
C PRO A 166 5.18 14.73 -7.65
N LYS A 167 6.42 15.24 -7.70
CA LYS A 167 7.39 14.82 -8.72
C LYS A 167 8.17 13.57 -8.31
N LYS A 168 8.39 13.39 -7.01
CA LYS A 168 9.10 12.23 -6.47
C LYS A 168 8.32 10.95 -6.78
N GLY A 169 9.01 9.97 -7.35
CA GLY A 169 8.46 8.64 -7.59
C GLY A 169 8.65 7.68 -6.41
N ILE A 170 8.12 6.46 -6.58
CA ILE A 170 8.42 5.34 -5.68
C ILE A 170 9.76 4.69 -6.04
N GLN A 171 10.32 3.96 -5.10
CA GLN A 171 11.44 3.07 -5.32
C GLN A 171 10.90 1.73 -5.83
N ILE A 172 11.36 1.29 -7.00
CA ILE A 172 11.07 -0.05 -7.54
C ILE A 172 12.37 -0.85 -7.48
N VAL A 173 12.33 -2.00 -6.81
CA VAL A 173 13.48 -2.87 -6.56
C VAL A 173 13.07 -4.32 -6.68
N ASP A 174 14.02 -5.24 -6.82
CA ASP A 174 13.80 -6.69 -6.85
C ASP A 174 12.76 -7.14 -7.88
N VAL A 175 12.62 -6.34 -8.94
CA VAL A 175 11.83 -6.63 -10.13
C VAL A 175 12.78 -6.67 -11.32
N LYS A 176 12.58 -7.60 -12.26
CA LYS A 176 13.40 -7.69 -13.48
C LYS A 176 13.54 -6.33 -14.16
N GLY A 177 14.77 -5.87 -14.36
CA GLY A 177 15.08 -4.55 -14.95
C GLY A 177 15.30 -3.41 -13.93
N TYR A 178 15.15 -3.68 -12.64
CA TYR A 178 15.37 -2.73 -11.55
C TYR A 178 16.54 -3.18 -10.65
N PRO A 179 17.06 -2.30 -9.75
CA PRO A 179 18.05 -2.72 -8.76
C PRO A 179 17.61 -3.95 -7.98
N GLN A 180 18.53 -4.87 -7.73
CA GLN A 180 18.29 -6.15 -7.05
C GLN A 180 19.02 -6.18 -5.71
N LYS A 181 18.58 -7.07 -4.80
CA LYS A 181 19.14 -7.28 -3.45
C LYS A 181 19.01 -6.03 -2.59
N VAL A 182 17.86 -5.36 -2.68
CA VAL A 182 17.59 -4.15 -1.89
C VAL A 182 16.68 -4.50 -0.72
N PHE A 183 17.22 -4.39 0.49
CA PHE A 183 16.49 -4.72 1.71
C PHE A 183 16.07 -3.47 2.47
N ALA A 184 14.85 -3.48 3.00
CA ALA A 184 14.45 -2.51 4.01
C ALA A 184 15.01 -2.89 5.38
N THR A 185 15.24 -1.90 6.25
CA THR A 185 15.71 -2.12 7.63
C THR A 185 14.70 -2.88 8.47
N GLY A 186 13.41 -2.56 8.32
CA GLY A 186 12.34 -3.22 9.06
C GLY A 186 12.28 -2.87 10.55
N ASP A 187 11.47 -3.62 11.28
CA ASP A 187 11.46 -3.64 12.75
C ASP A 187 11.94 -4.98 13.34
N GLY A 188 12.52 -5.86 12.52
CA GLY A 188 13.13 -7.13 12.91
C GLY A 188 12.38 -8.34 12.34
N PHE A 189 13.08 -9.20 11.59
CA PHE A 189 12.47 -10.29 10.81
C PHE A 189 11.59 -11.25 11.62
N GLU A 190 11.96 -11.54 12.88
CA GLU A 190 11.23 -12.42 13.79
C GLU A 190 9.96 -11.78 14.38
N ASN A 191 9.79 -10.46 14.24
CA ASN A 191 8.67 -9.74 14.84
C ASN A 191 7.37 -10.00 14.09
N LYS A 192 6.48 -10.76 14.74
CA LYS A 192 5.13 -11.07 14.25
C LYS A 192 4.16 -9.89 14.35
N LYS A 193 4.52 -8.83 15.07
CA LYS A 193 3.79 -7.57 15.18
C LYS A 193 4.78 -6.42 15.40
N GLY A 194 4.61 -5.32 14.65
CA GLY A 194 5.36 -4.10 14.86
C GLY A 194 4.85 -3.23 16.00
N LYS A 195 5.48 -2.08 16.20
CA LYS A 195 5.00 -1.03 17.13
C LYS A 195 3.85 -0.19 16.55
N GLY A 196 3.54 -0.36 15.27
CA GLY A 196 2.64 0.50 14.51
C GLY A 196 3.39 1.61 13.77
N PRO A 197 2.68 2.56 13.14
CA PRO A 197 3.29 3.66 12.41
C PRO A 197 4.07 4.58 13.36
N ASN A 198 5.27 4.98 12.95
CA ASN A 198 6.09 5.93 13.70
C ASN A 198 5.36 7.29 13.75
N PRO A 199 5.18 7.93 14.92
CA PRO A 199 4.50 9.22 15.03
C PRO A 199 5.08 10.35 14.16
N ASP A 200 6.40 10.38 13.97
CA ASP A 200 7.06 11.39 13.15
C ASP A 200 6.75 11.16 11.66
N GLU A 201 6.79 9.90 11.21
CA GLU A 201 6.39 9.53 9.85
C GLU A 201 4.89 9.77 9.64
N VAL A 202 4.03 9.53 10.64
CA VAL A 202 2.60 9.89 10.57
C VAL A 202 2.44 11.39 10.34
N LYS A 203 3.17 12.22 11.09
CA LYS A 203 3.12 13.67 10.93
C LYS A 203 3.55 14.10 9.53
N GLU A 204 4.66 13.56 9.02
CA GLU A 204 5.16 13.83 7.66
C GLU A 204 4.14 13.40 6.58
N ASN A 205 3.60 12.18 6.69
CA ASN A 205 2.58 11.65 5.79
C ASN A 205 1.27 12.47 5.79
N LEU A 206 0.97 13.17 6.88
CA LEU A 206 -0.23 13.99 7.03
C LEU A 206 -0.02 15.48 6.73
N GLN A 207 1.22 15.94 6.58
CA GLN A 207 1.50 17.28 6.05
C GLN A 207 1.09 17.36 4.57
N GLY A 208 1.33 16.29 3.80
CA GLY A 208 0.97 16.21 2.38
C GLY A 208 1.96 16.94 1.45
N GLU A 209 3.15 17.23 1.94
CA GLU A 209 4.21 17.95 1.23
C GLU A 209 5.25 16.97 0.65
N TRP A 210 4.85 16.24 -0.39
CA TRP A 210 5.74 15.34 -1.13
C TRP A 210 6.09 16.02 -2.47
N ASN A 211 7.14 16.84 -2.51
CA ASN A 211 7.58 17.54 -3.74
C ASN A 211 8.85 16.94 -4.32
#